data_AF-A0A1V4A1X8-F1
#
_entry.id   AF-A0A1V4A1X8-F1
#
_cell.length_a   1.000
_cell.length_b   1.000
_cell.length_c   1.000
_cell.angle_alpha   90.00
_cell.angle_beta   90.00
_cell.angle_gamma   90.00
#
_symmetry.space_group_name_H-M   'P 1'
#
loop_
_entity.id
_entity.type
_entity.pdbx_description
1 polymer ?
#
loop_
_entity_poly.entity_id
_entity_poly.type
_entity_poly.pdbx_seq_one_letter_code
_entity_poly.pdbx_strand_id
1 'polypeptide(L)'
;MVFAGVLTAGAAGGSWTVQPPGQRVELRPGHQPGHQSAAQPGHRPGQWGERRAMAAGGSAGSVPSVVDSARRAGGPTVHTSEDAATLRDEVAGAAALAQADGASGTEAATETVSRSGDRWGAVYGPEAFAVYERSLAGEYTGVGLWIERASDGGITVSRVRDGGPADKAGIRAGDRLRSVAGHRAKGRPVTETVALLRGAGPATAGSRVGLVLVRGHQVRHATLRRTTIAEDPVTVHPLGEDDVRIKVTAFTKGSGAQVRAAVSHAPPGAGVLLDLRGNAGGLVTEATTAAAAFLDGGLVATYDVRGSERSLHAERGGDDHRPVVALVDSGTMSAAELLTGALQDRGRAVVVGTRTFGKGSVQLPSRLPDGSVAELTVGHYSTPAGRRLDGKGITPDLEAPVAAQARARTVLSGLGHPS
;
A
#
# COMPACT_ATOMS: atom_id res chain seq x y z
N MET A 1 6.96 -0.36 1.63
CA MET A 1 6.71 -0.45 0.18
C MET A 1 5.33 -1.04 0.01
N VAL A 2 4.34 -0.19 -0.25
CA VAL A 2 2.93 -0.57 -0.41
C VAL A 2 2.72 -0.97 -1.87
N PHE A 3 2.23 -2.18 -2.14
CA PHE A 3 1.79 -2.58 -3.47
C PHE A 3 0.34 -2.12 -3.65
N ALA A 4 0.14 -1.00 -4.34
CA ALA A 4 -1.10 -0.75 -5.07
C ALA A 4 -0.84 -1.19 -6.51
N GLY A 5 -1.22 -2.42 -6.85
CA GLY A 5 -1.17 -2.91 -8.22
C GLY A 5 -2.34 -2.33 -9.00
N VAL A 6 -2.10 -1.25 -9.74
CA VAL A 6 -3.01 -0.83 -10.82
C VAL A 6 -2.83 -1.85 -11.95
N LEU A 7 -3.78 -2.76 -12.11
CA LEU A 7 -3.90 -3.58 -13.30
C LEU A 7 -4.54 -2.72 -14.39
N THR A 8 -3.72 -2.13 -15.27
CA THR A 8 -4.21 -1.55 -16.53
C THR A 8 -4.55 -2.69 -17.49
N ALA A 9 -5.83 -2.92 -17.72
CA ALA A 9 -6.31 -3.72 -18.85
C ALA A 9 -6.13 -2.90 -20.14
N GLY A 10 -5.07 -3.19 -20.90
CA GLY A 10 -4.88 -2.68 -22.24
C GLY A 10 -5.49 -3.66 -23.25
N ALA A 11 -6.66 -3.34 -23.77
CA ALA A 11 -7.22 -4.00 -24.94
C ALA A 11 -6.41 -3.59 -26.19
N ALA A 12 -5.81 -4.56 -26.86
CA ALA A 12 -5.35 -4.42 -28.23
C ALA A 12 -5.50 -5.78 -28.93
N GLY A 13 -6.57 -5.90 -29.71
CA GLY A 13 -6.76 -7.00 -30.66
C GLY A 13 -5.71 -6.93 -31.75
N GLY A 14 -5.08 -8.07 -32.02
CA GLY A 14 -4.15 -8.26 -33.12
C GLY A 14 -3.94 -9.75 -33.35
N SER A 15 -4.61 -10.27 -34.37
CA SER A 15 -4.46 -11.64 -34.87
C SER A 15 -3.03 -11.86 -35.37
N TRP A 16 -2.35 -12.89 -34.87
CA TRP A 16 -1.06 -13.34 -35.40
C TRP A 16 -1.22 -14.71 -36.05
N THR A 17 -1.14 -14.75 -37.37
CA THR A 17 -0.94 -15.95 -38.17
C THR A 17 0.54 -16.34 -38.16
N VAL A 18 0.82 -17.59 -37.82
CA VAL A 18 2.17 -18.19 -37.79
C VAL A 18 2.57 -18.64 -39.19
N GLN A 19 3.74 -18.23 -39.68
CA GLN A 19 4.44 -18.85 -40.81
C GLN A 19 5.86 -19.29 -40.39
N PRO A 20 6.39 -20.41 -40.95
CA PRO A 20 7.60 -21.08 -40.47
C PRO A 20 8.91 -20.48 -41.02
N PRO A 21 10.09 -20.81 -40.43
CA PRO A 21 11.33 -20.09 -40.66
C PRO A 21 12.15 -20.67 -41.82
N GLY A 22 12.79 -19.80 -42.61
CA GLY A 22 13.75 -20.21 -43.63
C GLY A 22 14.55 -19.06 -44.23
N GLN A 23 15.88 -19.18 -44.10
CA GLN A 23 16.96 -18.56 -44.88
C GLN A 23 17.59 -17.23 -44.40
N ARG A 24 18.91 -17.33 -44.18
CA ARG A 24 19.91 -16.26 -44.09
C ARG A 24 20.07 -15.57 -45.45
N VAL A 25 20.56 -14.33 -45.46
CA VAL A 25 21.78 -13.90 -46.18
C VAL A 25 22.13 -12.43 -45.86
N GLU A 26 23.41 -12.28 -45.49
CA GLU A 26 24.40 -11.21 -45.67
C GLU A 26 24.23 -9.72 -45.25
N LEU A 27 25.33 -9.30 -44.62
CA LEU A 27 25.82 -7.96 -44.32
C LEU A 27 26.30 -7.25 -45.59
N ARG A 28 26.22 -5.90 -45.62
CA ARG A 28 27.39 -5.02 -45.85
C ARG A 28 27.10 -3.54 -45.52
N PRO A 29 28.14 -2.72 -45.25
CA PRO A 29 28.06 -1.50 -44.45
C PRO A 29 28.23 -0.20 -45.26
N GLY A 30 28.02 0.93 -44.59
CA GLY A 30 28.77 2.16 -44.87
C GLY A 30 27.96 3.45 -44.77
N HIS A 31 28.30 4.31 -43.80
CA HIS A 31 28.79 5.68 -43.99
C HIS A 31 28.48 6.58 -42.77
N GLN A 32 29.56 7.00 -42.13
CA GLN A 32 29.74 8.27 -41.42
C GLN A 32 30.94 8.95 -42.12
N PRO A 33 31.11 10.29 -42.14
CA PRO A 33 31.58 10.95 -40.91
C PRO A 33 31.28 12.46 -40.73
N GLY A 34 31.57 12.94 -39.51
CA GLY A 34 32.06 14.30 -39.22
C GLY A 34 31.06 15.23 -38.52
N HIS A 35 31.42 16.09 -37.56
CA HIS A 35 32.68 16.39 -36.84
C HIS A 35 32.31 17.31 -35.65
N GLN A 36 33.00 17.16 -34.51
CA GLN A 36 33.52 18.16 -33.52
C GLN A 36 32.72 19.47 -33.23
N SER A 37 32.68 20.08 -32.05
CA SER A 37 33.67 20.25 -30.97
C SER A 37 32.99 20.84 -29.71
N ALA A 38 33.65 20.67 -28.57
CA ALA A 38 33.33 21.22 -27.26
C ALA A 38 33.68 22.71 -27.08
N ALA A 39 33.01 23.40 -26.14
CA ALA A 39 33.63 24.35 -25.19
C ALA A 39 32.61 24.88 -24.15
N GLN A 40 32.93 24.72 -22.86
CA GLN A 40 32.62 25.63 -21.73
C GLN A 40 33.97 26.29 -21.31
N PRO A 41 34.10 27.24 -20.35
CA PRO A 41 33.14 27.78 -19.35
C PRO A 41 33.19 29.33 -19.16
N GLY A 42 32.34 29.90 -18.29
CA GLY A 42 32.48 31.29 -17.82
C GLY A 42 31.41 31.76 -16.82
N HIS A 43 31.82 32.48 -15.78
CA HIS A 43 31.12 32.79 -14.53
C HIS A 43 29.95 33.82 -14.58
N ARG A 44 29.08 33.71 -13.56
CA ARG A 44 28.01 34.60 -13.00
C ARG A 44 28.45 36.05 -12.64
N PRO A 45 27.59 36.93 -12.02
CA PRO A 45 26.14 37.20 -12.14
C PRO A 45 25.78 38.72 -12.17
N GLY A 46 24.50 39.09 -12.37
CA GLY A 46 24.00 40.45 -12.07
C GLY A 46 22.49 40.61 -12.28
N GLN A 47 21.77 40.96 -11.22
CA GLN A 47 20.31 41.18 -11.15
C GLN A 47 19.92 42.65 -11.50
N TRP A 48 18.60 42.85 -11.67
CA TRP A 48 17.77 44.06 -11.52
C TRP A 48 17.41 44.85 -12.78
N GLY A 49 16.09 45.08 -12.97
CA GLY A 49 15.59 46.18 -13.79
C GLY A 49 14.26 45.96 -14.51
N GLU A 50 13.17 46.17 -13.78
CA GLU A 50 11.77 46.40 -14.17
C GLU A 50 11.40 47.03 -15.55
N ARG A 51 10.24 46.58 -16.07
CA ARG A 51 9.13 47.31 -16.76
C ARG A 51 9.36 47.93 -18.16
N ARG A 52 8.62 47.44 -19.17
CA ARG A 52 7.34 48.02 -19.68
C ARG A 52 6.86 47.31 -20.95
N ALA A 53 5.53 47.25 -21.08
CA ALA A 53 4.78 46.69 -22.20
C ALA A 53 4.86 47.55 -23.47
N MET A 54 4.69 46.91 -24.63
CA MET A 54 3.96 47.39 -25.81
C MET A 54 3.59 46.17 -26.67
N ALA A 55 2.34 46.14 -27.11
CA ALA A 55 1.73 45.13 -27.96
C ALA A 55 1.88 45.50 -29.45
N ALA A 56 1.95 44.50 -30.32
CA ALA A 56 1.09 44.29 -31.49
C ALA A 56 1.78 43.46 -32.60
N GLY A 57 1.07 42.42 -33.09
CA GLY A 57 1.19 41.95 -34.47
C GLY A 57 1.50 40.46 -34.67
N GLY A 58 0.50 39.68 -35.08
CA GLY A 58 0.73 38.64 -36.11
C GLY A 58 0.57 37.15 -35.74
N SER A 59 -0.68 36.69 -35.71
CA SER A 59 -1.21 35.40 -36.20
C SER A 59 -0.62 34.02 -35.78
N ALA A 60 -1.50 33.29 -35.10
CA ALA A 60 -1.99 31.93 -35.40
C ALA A 60 -1.19 30.70 -34.94
N GLY A 61 -1.70 30.10 -33.84
CA GLY A 61 -1.33 28.77 -33.35
C GLY A 61 -1.91 28.49 -31.96
N SER A 62 -3.25 28.51 -31.82
CA SER A 62 -3.94 28.42 -30.53
C SER A 62 -3.98 26.99 -29.98
N VAL A 63 -3.24 26.77 -28.89
CA VAL A 63 -3.36 25.63 -27.96
C VAL A 63 -4.20 26.11 -26.76
N PRO A 64 -5.30 25.47 -26.36
CA PRO A 64 -6.10 25.96 -25.23
C PRO A 64 -5.38 25.73 -23.89
N SER A 65 -5.21 26.81 -23.14
CA SER A 65 -4.69 26.83 -21.77
C SER A 65 -5.69 26.23 -20.78
N VAL A 66 -5.18 25.37 -19.90
CA VAL A 66 -5.87 24.75 -18.77
C VAL A 66 -6.11 25.80 -17.67
N VAL A 67 -7.10 26.68 -17.84
CA VAL A 67 -7.58 27.55 -16.73
C VAL A 67 -9.11 27.70 -16.73
N ASP A 68 -9.87 26.90 -17.51
CA ASP A 68 -11.35 26.99 -17.49
C ASP A 68 -12.08 25.65 -17.32
N SER A 69 -11.37 24.62 -16.82
CA SER A 69 -11.97 23.31 -16.49
C SER A 69 -12.41 23.19 -15.02
N ALA A 70 -12.18 24.21 -14.19
CA ALA A 70 -12.42 24.15 -12.75
C ALA A 70 -13.86 24.47 -12.31
N ARG A 71 -14.84 24.36 -13.21
CA ARG A 71 -16.26 24.57 -12.87
C ARG A 71 -17.22 23.43 -13.26
N ARG A 72 -16.68 22.24 -13.53
CA ARG A 72 -17.45 20.97 -13.68
C ARG A 72 -16.71 19.74 -13.14
N ALA A 73 -16.01 19.89 -12.01
CA ALA A 73 -15.72 18.75 -11.14
C ALA A 73 -16.73 18.82 -9.99
N GLY A 74 -17.77 17.98 -10.05
CA GLY A 74 -18.63 17.76 -8.89
C GLY A 74 -17.74 17.40 -7.70
N GLY A 75 -18.01 18.01 -6.54
CA GLY A 75 -17.42 17.54 -5.29
C GLY A 75 -17.73 16.06 -5.07
N PRO A 76 -17.06 15.38 -4.14
CA PRO A 76 -17.33 13.97 -3.86
C PRO A 76 -18.83 13.81 -3.61
N THR A 77 -19.50 13.05 -4.48
CA THR A 77 -20.88 12.63 -4.28
C THR A 77 -20.89 11.81 -2.99
N VAL A 78 -21.60 12.32 -1.99
CA VAL A 78 -21.87 11.57 -0.77
C VAL A 78 -22.87 10.50 -1.18
N HIS A 79 -22.39 9.28 -1.40
CA HIS A 79 -23.28 8.15 -1.65
C HIS A 79 -24.08 7.93 -0.38
N THR A 80 -25.40 8.10 -0.49
CA THR A 80 -26.29 7.73 0.59
C THR A 80 -26.30 6.21 0.72
N SER A 81 -26.81 5.80 1.85
CA SER A 81 -26.95 4.41 2.22
C SER A 81 -27.88 3.63 1.26
N GLU A 82 -28.84 4.34 0.66
CA GLU A 82 -29.74 3.85 -0.39
C GLU A 82 -29.01 3.72 -1.73
N ASP A 83 -28.18 4.71 -2.09
CA ASP A 83 -27.36 4.66 -3.31
C ASP A 83 -26.41 3.45 -3.32
N ALA A 84 -25.86 3.09 -2.16
CA ALA A 84 -24.99 1.90 -2.02
C ALA A 84 -25.75 0.57 -2.11
N ALA A 85 -27.03 0.54 -1.74
CA ALA A 85 -27.87 -0.65 -1.93
C ALA A 85 -28.23 -0.81 -3.41
N THR A 86 -28.69 0.27 -4.04
CA THR A 86 -29.00 0.33 -5.47
C THR A 86 -27.79 -0.04 -6.32
N LEU A 87 -26.61 0.52 -6.04
CA LEU A 87 -25.39 0.21 -6.79
C LEU A 87 -25.03 -1.28 -6.71
N ARG A 88 -25.21 -1.92 -5.54
CA ARG A 88 -24.94 -3.37 -5.42
C ARG A 88 -25.86 -4.17 -6.35
N ASP A 89 -27.14 -3.84 -6.36
CA ASP A 89 -28.14 -4.54 -7.14
C ASP A 89 -27.92 -4.30 -8.64
N GLU A 90 -27.52 -3.08 -9.04
CA GLU A 90 -27.11 -2.75 -10.41
C GLU A 90 -25.87 -3.54 -10.85
N VAL A 91 -24.84 -3.63 -10.00
CA VAL A 91 -23.62 -4.39 -10.29
C VAL A 91 -23.92 -5.88 -10.42
N ALA A 92 -24.73 -6.44 -9.52
CA ALA A 92 -25.14 -7.84 -9.58
C ALA A 92 -26.03 -8.13 -10.80
N GLY A 93 -26.97 -7.24 -11.12
CA GLY A 93 -27.84 -7.34 -12.28
C GLY A 93 -27.06 -7.27 -13.60
N ALA A 94 -26.10 -6.34 -13.71
CA ALA A 94 -25.24 -6.23 -14.88
C ALA A 94 -24.40 -7.50 -15.10
N ALA A 95 -23.82 -8.06 -14.03
CA ALA A 95 -23.07 -9.32 -14.11
C ALA A 95 -23.97 -10.48 -14.56
N ALA A 96 -25.18 -10.59 -14.00
CA ALA A 96 -26.12 -11.65 -14.31
C ALA A 96 -26.60 -11.61 -15.77
N LEU A 97 -26.95 -10.42 -16.27
CA LEU A 97 -27.39 -10.22 -17.66
C LEU A 97 -26.28 -10.56 -18.65
N ALA A 98 -25.07 -10.04 -18.41
CA ALA A 98 -23.91 -10.35 -19.25
C ALA A 98 -23.64 -11.86 -19.29
N GLN A 99 -23.71 -12.55 -18.15
CA GLN A 99 -23.52 -13.99 -18.09
C GLN A 99 -24.62 -14.76 -18.83
N ALA A 100 -25.88 -14.33 -18.74
CA ALA A 100 -26.99 -14.92 -19.50
C ALA A 100 -26.80 -14.76 -21.02
N ASP A 101 -26.17 -13.68 -21.46
CA ASP A 101 -25.84 -13.40 -22.86
C ASP A 101 -24.50 -14.04 -23.31
N GLY A 102 -23.85 -14.84 -22.45
CA GLY A 102 -22.57 -15.49 -22.74
C GLY A 102 -21.34 -14.55 -22.70
N ALA A 103 -21.50 -13.34 -22.18
CA ALA A 103 -20.44 -12.36 -21.97
C ALA A 103 -19.83 -12.46 -20.55
N SER A 104 -18.75 -11.72 -20.30
CA SER A 104 -18.05 -11.69 -19.01
C SER A 104 -18.83 -10.88 -17.96
N GLY A 105 -19.38 -11.56 -16.95
CA GLY A 105 -20.05 -10.92 -15.81
C GLY A 105 -19.10 -9.99 -15.02
N THR A 106 -17.85 -10.41 -14.84
CA THR A 106 -16.81 -9.63 -14.14
C THR A 106 -16.53 -8.31 -14.87
N GLU A 107 -16.44 -8.32 -16.20
CA GLU A 107 -16.19 -7.10 -16.98
C GLU A 107 -17.40 -6.15 -16.91
N ALA A 108 -18.62 -6.68 -17.05
CA ALA A 108 -19.85 -5.90 -16.92
C ALA A 108 -19.97 -5.25 -15.53
N ALA A 109 -19.71 -6.01 -14.46
CA ALA A 109 -19.67 -5.50 -13.10
C ALA A 109 -18.61 -4.40 -12.92
N THR A 110 -17.40 -4.61 -13.45
CA THR A 110 -16.30 -3.65 -13.39
C THR A 110 -16.68 -2.34 -14.08
N GLU A 111 -17.34 -2.42 -15.23
CA GLU A 111 -17.82 -1.25 -15.97
C GLU A 111 -18.90 -0.49 -15.19
N THR A 112 -19.88 -1.19 -14.61
CA THR A 112 -20.91 -0.58 -13.76
C THR A 112 -20.31 0.15 -12.57
N VAL A 113 -19.36 -0.48 -11.85
CA VAL A 113 -18.65 0.17 -10.73
C VAL A 113 -17.87 1.40 -11.22
N SER A 114 -17.20 1.31 -12.36
CA SER A 114 -16.42 2.44 -12.91
C SER A 114 -17.30 3.65 -13.24
N ARG A 115 -18.55 3.42 -13.65
CA ARG A 115 -19.52 4.47 -14.00
C ARG A 115 -20.27 5.05 -12.79
N SER A 116 -20.24 4.37 -11.63
CA SER A 116 -21.01 4.78 -10.45
C SER A 116 -20.45 6.00 -9.72
N GLY A 117 -19.18 6.34 -9.96
CA GLY A 117 -18.48 7.38 -9.21
C GLY A 117 -17.94 6.93 -7.85
N ASP A 118 -18.14 5.66 -7.46
CA ASP A 118 -17.50 5.09 -6.27
C ASP A 118 -15.99 5.00 -6.48
N ARG A 119 -15.26 6.00 -5.98
CA ARG A 119 -13.81 6.11 -6.07
C ARG A 119 -13.06 4.88 -5.53
N TRP A 120 -13.66 4.16 -4.59
CA TRP A 120 -13.02 3.02 -3.92
C TRP A 120 -13.59 1.68 -4.36
N GLY A 121 -14.65 1.69 -5.16
CA GLY A 121 -15.29 0.49 -5.68
C GLY A 121 -14.33 -0.31 -6.55
N ALA A 122 -14.31 -1.62 -6.33
CA ALA A 122 -13.50 -2.53 -7.12
C ALA A 122 -14.24 -3.84 -7.38
N VAL A 123 -13.93 -4.49 -8.50
CA VAL A 123 -14.40 -5.83 -8.81
C VAL A 123 -13.18 -6.73 -8.99
N TYR A 124 -13.22 -7.88 -8.33
CA TYR A 124 -12.17 -8.88 -8.38
C TYR A 124 -12.73 -10.15 -9.00
N GLY A 125 -12.06 -10.69 -10.01
CA GLY A 125 -12.30 -12.06 -10.43
C GLY A 125 -11.99 -13.05 -9.28
N PRO A 126 -12.51 -14.29 -9.32
CA PRO A 126 -12.39 -15.25 -8.22
C PRO A 126 -10.96 -15.46 -7.71
N GLU A 127 -10.00 -15.62 -8.62
CA GLU A 127 -8.61 -15.87 -8.26
C GLU A 127 -7.92 -14.63 -7.67
N ALA A 128 -8.24 -13.45 -8.19
CA ALA A 128 -7.71 -12.18 -7.68
C ALA A 128 -8.23 -11.90 -6.27
N PHE A 129 -9.52 -12.17 -6.04
CA PHE A 129 -10.11 -12.05 -4.71
C PHE A 129 -9.48 -13.03 -3.72
N ALA A 130 -9.21 -14.27 -4.13
CA ALA A 130 -8.52 -15.23 -3.27
C ALA A 130 -7.09 -14.79 -2.88
N VAL A 131 -6.38 -14.06 -3.75
CA VAL A 131 -5.10 -13.42 -3.38
C VAL A 131 -5.31 -12.31 -2.36
N TYR A 132 -6.32 -11.47 -2.56
CA TYR A 132 -6.68 -10.40 -1.63
C TYR A 132 -7.05 -10.96 -0.24
N GLU A 133 -7.89 -11.99 -0.17
CA GLU A 133 -8.24 -12.67 1.09
C GLU A 133 -7.02 -13.24 1.81
N ARG A 134 -6.07 -13.86 1.07
CA ARG A 134 -4.80 -14.31 1.67
C ARG A 134 -3.99 -13.16 2.24
N SER A 135 -3.93 -12.02 1.54
CA SER A 135 -3.23 -10.85 2.06
C SER A 135 -3.85 -10.33 3.36
N LEU A 136 -5.19 -10.35 3.48
CA LEU A 136 -5.89 -10.03 4.73
C LEU A 136 -5.67 -11.07 5.82
N ALA A 137 -5.43 -12.33 5.46
CA ALA A 137 -4.98 -13.36 6.39
C ALA A 137 -3.51 -13.18 6.82
N GLY A 138 -2.81 -12.18 6.30
CA GLY A 138 -1.38 -11.97 6.57
C GLY A 138 -0.52 -12.98 5.83
N GLU A 139 -0.96 -13.43 4.66
CA GLU A 139 -0.29 -14.46 3.87
C GLU A 139 0.02 -13.97 2.46
N TYR A 140 1.15 -14.43 1.91
CA TYR A 140 1.48 -14.23 0.51
C TYR A 140 2.11 -15.48 -0.09
N THR A 141 2.00 -15.64 -1.40
CA THR A 141 2.72 -16.70 -2.11
C THR A 141 4.13 -16.25 -2.45
N GLY A 142 5.13 -17.04 -2.04
CA GLY A 142 6.53 -16.75 -2.34
C GLY A 142 7.47 -17.80 -1.77
N VAL A 143 8.73 -17.39 -1.57
CA VAL A 143 9.80 -18.29 -1.12
C VAL A 143 10.33 -17.98 0.29
N GLY A 144 9.71 -17.03 1.00
CA GLY A 144 10.11 -16.65 2.35
C GLY A 144 11.38 -15.81 2.43
N LEU A 145 11.53 -14.85 1.51
CA LEU A 145 12.68 -13.92 1.46
C LEU A 145 12.19 -12.48 1.54
N TRP A 146 12.90 -11.68 2.35
CA TRP A 146 12.89 -10.23 2.26
C TRP A 146 14.20 -9.79 1.64
N ILE A 147 14.08 -8.88 0.68
CA ILE A 147 15.21 -8.35 -0.07
C ILE A 147 15.22 -6.84 0.01
N GLU A 148 16.40 -6.28 -0.04
CA GLU A 148 16.61 -4.84 -0.08
C GLU A 148 17.67 -4.48 -1.11
N ARG A 149 17.70 -3.20 -1.46
CA ARG A 149 18.74 -2.65 -2.31
C ARG A 149 19.93 -2.27 -1.46
N ALA A 150 21.08 -2.89 -1.72
CA ALA A 150 22.35 -2.51 -1.13
C ALA A 150 22.83 -1.17 -1.70
N SER A 151 23.74 -0.50 -0.97
CA SER A 151 24.34 0.78 -1.36
C SER A 151 25.05 0.75 -2.72
N ASP A 152 25.63 -0.39 -3.10
CA ASP A 152 26.29 -0.61 -4.40
C ASP A 152 25.31 -0.96 -5.55
N GLY A 153 24.01 -0.83 -5.30
CA GLY A 153 22.93 -1.11 -6.24
C GLY A 153 22.65 -2.59 -6.47
N GLY A 154 23.30 -3.50 -5.73
CA GLY A 154 22.95 -4.92 -5.68
C GLY A 154 21.67 -5.20 -4.89
N ILE A 155 21.18 -6.43 -4.97
CA ILE A 155 20.07 -6.91 -4.14
C ILE A 155 20.63 -7.86 -3.10
N THR A 156 20.29 -7.64 -1.83
CA THR A 156 20.70 -8.46 -0.69
C THR A 156 19.48 -9.01 0.05
N VAL A 157 19.62 -10.21 0.58
CA VAL A 157 18.63 -10.80 1.48
C VAL A 157 18.74 -10.10 2.83
N SER A 158 17.68 -9.38 3.22
CA SER A 158 17.62 -8.70 4.53
C SER A 158 17.07 -9.64 5.60
N ARG A 159 16.17 -10.55 5.24
CA ARG A 159 15.58 -11.53 6.17
C ARG A 159 15.15 -12.79 5.44
N VAL A 160 15.12 -13.90 6.17
CA VAL A 160 14.62 -15.21 5.72
C VAL A 160 13.52 -15.66 6.67
N ARG A 161 12.47 -16.31 6.16
CA ARG A 161 11.41 -16.89 6.99
C ARG A 161 11.87 -18.24 7.50
N ASP A 162 11.97 -18.37 8.81
CA ASP A 162 12.27 -19.63 9.50
C ASP A 162 11.31 -20.75 9.07
N GLY A 163 11.87 -21.93 8.76
CA GLY A 163 11.11 -23.09 8.27
C GLY A 163 10.55 -22.94 6.84
N GLY A 164 10.72 -21.78 6.21
CA GLY A 164 10.29 -21.48 4.85
C GLY A 164 11.16 -22.13 3.75
N PRO A 165 10.77 -22.04 2.47
CA PRO A 165 11.52 -22.63 1.36
C PRO A 165 12.98 -22.14 1.27
N ALA A 166 13.21 -20.85 1.46
CA ALA A 166 14.55 -20.28 1.41
C ALA A 166 15.44 -20.71 2.58
N ASP A 167 14.87 -20.79 3.80
CA ASP A 167 15.58 -21.27 4.98
C ASP A 167 16.00 -22.74 4.83
N LYS A 168 15.07 -23.59 4.37
CA LYS A 168 15.33 -25.00 4.03
C LYS A 168 16.41 -25.18 2.96
N ALA A 169 16.61 -24.18 2.10
CA ALA A 169 17.70 -24.17 1.11
C ALA A 169 19.03 -23.59 1.64
N GLY A 170 19.08 -23.19 2.91
CA GLY A 170 20.25 -22.63 3.59
C GLY A 170 20.58 -21.19 3.19
N ILE A 171 19.63 -20.47 2.60
CA ILE A 171 19.75 -19.04 2.32
C ILE A 171 19.70 -18.28 3.63
N ARG A 172 20.53 -17.24 3.78
CA ARG A 172 20.63 -16.45 5.01
C ARG A 172 20.58 -14.96 4.71
N ALA A 173 20.25 -14.17 5.73
CA ALA A 173 20.45 -12.72 5.68
C ALA A 173 21.91 -12.40 5.33
N GLY A 174 22.11 -11.38 4.49
CA GLY A 174 23.40 -11.00 3.93
C GLY A 174 23.76 -11.66 2.59
N ASP A 175 23.05 -12.72 2.17
CA ASP A 175 23.27 -13.32 0.85
C ASP A 175 22.97 -12.31 -0.27
N ARG A 176 23.86 -12.21 -1.27
CA ARG A 176 23.67 -11.32 -2.40
C ARG A 176 22.98 -12.05 -3.54
N LEU A 177 21.85 -11.52 -3.98
CA LEU A 177 21.08 -12.10 -5.07
C LEU A 177 21.67 -11.65 -6.41
N ARG A 178 22.15 -12.60 -7.21
CA ARG A 178 22.74 -12.35 -8.53
C ARG A 178 21.68 -12.45 -9.64
N SER A 179 20.82 -13.47 -9.57
CA SER A 179 19.69 -13.65 -10.50
C SER A 179 18.51 -14.38 -9.89
N VAL A 180 17.32 -14.11 -10.42
CA VAL A 180 16.04 -14.76 -10.09
C VAL A 180 15.36 -15.17 -11.39
N ALA A 181 14.94 -16.43 -11.50
CA ALA A 181 14.31 -16.98 -12.70
C ALA A 181 15.16 -16.73 -13.97
N GLY A 182 16.48 -16.81 -13.86
CA GLY A 182 17.41 -16.51 -14.97
C GLY A 182 17.64 -15.01 -15.24
N HIS A 183 16.83 -14.11 -14.67
CA HIS A 183 16.99 -12.66 -14.83
C HIS A 183 17.99 -12.09 -13.83
N ARG A 184 18.92 -11.25 -14.31
CA ARG A 184 19.87 -10.53 -13.44
C ARG A 184 19.13 -9.64 -12.43
N ALA A 185 19.58 -9.66 -11.18
CA ALA A 185 19.01 -8.88 -10.09
C ALA A 185 19.64 -7.47 -9.96
N LYS A 186 20.96 -7.34 -10.19
CA LYS A 186 21.63 -6.02 -10.13
C LYS A 186 21.10 -5.09 -11.23
N GLY A 187 20.75 -3.85 -10.84
CA GLY A 187 20.20 -2.83 -11.74
C GLY A 187 18.69 -2.94 -11.97
N ARG A 188 18.06 -4.01 -11.47
CA ARG A 188 16.61 -4.20 -11.55
C ARG A 188 15.92 -3.46 -10.39
N PRO A 189 14.70 -2.92 -10.59
CA PRO A 189 13.87 -2.49 -9.49
C PRO A 189 13.64 -3.64 -8.49
N VAL A 190 13.70 -3.33 -7.19
CA VAL A 190 13.44 -4.31 -6.13
C VAL A 190 12.05 -4.93 -6.31
N THR A 191 11.07 -4.10 -6.68
CA THR A 191 9.67 -4.50 -6.91
C THR A 191 9.54 -5.59 -7.98
N GLU A 192 10.27 -5.48 -9.07
CA GLU A 192 10.27 -6.50 -10.13
C GLU A 192 10.96 -7.79 -9.67
N THR A 193 12.03 -7.67 -8.87
CA THR A 193 12.69 -8.84 -8.27
C THR A 193 11.75 -9.57 -7.31
N VAL A 194 10.97 -8.84 -6.51
CA VAL A 194 9.92 -9.39 -5.66
C VAL A 194 8.84 -10.09 -6.50
N ALA A 195 8.40 -9.48 -7.61
CA ALA A 195 7.42 -10.09 -8.50
C ALA A 195 7.94 -11.43 -9.08
N LEU A 196 9.21 -11.49 -9.48
CA LEU A 196 9.84 -12.74 -9.92
C LEU A 196 9.90 -13.79 -8.81
N LEU A 197 10.18 -13.40 -7.56
CA LEU A 197 10.19 -14.31 -6.42
C LEU A 197 8.78 -14.84 -6.08
N ARG A 198 7.76 -13.99 -6.19
CA ARG A 198 6.34 -14.35 -5.97
C ARG A 198 5.71 -15.11 -7.14
N GLY A 199 6.24 -14.93 -8.35
CA GLY A 199 5.70 -15.52 -9.58
C GLY A 199 4.61 -14.66 -10.21
N ALA A 200 4.31 -14.91 -11.49
CA ALA A 200 3.23 -14.24 -12.19
C ALA A 200 1.90 -14.92 -11.89
N GLY A 201 0.98 -14.20 -11.24
CA GLY A 201 -0.41 -14.60 -11.08
C GLY A 201 -0.80 -15.20 -9.73
N PRO A 202 -2.12 -15.37 -9.50
CA PRO A 202 -2.73 -15.77 -8.23
C PRO A 202 -2.53 -17.25 -7.87
N ALA A 203 -2.23 -18.11 -8.84
CA ALA A 203 -2.10 -19.57 -8.71
C ALA A 203 -0.63 -20.06 -8.74
N THR A 204 0.31 -19.28 -8.22
CA THR A 204 1.75 -19.60 -8.29
C THR A 204 2.23 -20.53 -7.18
N ALA A 205 1.39 -20.86 -6.19
CA ALA A 205 1.74 -21.78 -5.13
C ALA A 205 2.11 -23.15 -5.72
N GLY A 206 3.20 -23.75 -5.25
CA GLY A 206 3.73 -25.00 -5.76
C GLY A 206 4.66 -24.87 -6.97
N SER A 207 4.69 -23.74 -7.67
CA SER A 207 5.63 -23.48 -8.77
C SER A 207 7.08 -23.34 -8.27
N ARG A 208 8.06 -23.44 -9.19
CA ARG A 208 9.50 -23.35 -8.87
C ARG A 208 10.12 -22.03 -9.33
N VAL A 209 11.16 -21.59 -8.64
CA VAL A 209 12.01 -20.46 -9.03
C VAL A 209 13.48 -20.76 -8.77
N GLY A 210 14.31 -20.55 -9.78
CA GLY A 210 15.76 -20.68 -9.67
C GLY A 210 16.40 -19.37 -9.20
N LEU A 211 17.28 -19.45 -8.22
CA LEU A 211 18.07 -18.36 -7.67
C LEU A 211 19.56 -18.64 -7.83
N VAL A 212 20.33 -17.58 -8.08
CA VAL A 212 21.79 -17.59 -7.95
C VAL A 212 22.16 -16.58 -6.87
N LEU A 213 22.76 -17.06 -5.79
CA LEU A 213 23.18 -16.26 -4.64
C LEU A 213 24.69 -16.27 -4.47
N VAL A 214 25.22 -15.25 -3.81
CA VAL A 214 26.64 -15.13 -3.45
C VAL A 214 26.77 -14.86 -1.96
N ARG A 215 27.57 -15.69 -1.27
CA ARG A 215 27.99 -15.49 0.12
C ARG A 215 29.52 -15.50 0.18
N GLY A 216 30.13 -14.35 0.47
CA GLY A 216 31.57 -14.20 0.31
C GLY A 216 32.00 -14.49 -1.14
N HIS A 217 32.88 -15.48 -1.33
CA HIS A 217 33.33 -15.93 -2.65
C HIS A 217 32.53 -17.12 -3.22
N GLN A 218 31.59 -17.68 -2.45
CA GLN A 218 30.84 -18.87 -2.85
C GLN A 218 29.59 -18.49 -3.65
N VAL A 219 29.48 -19.07 -4.85
CA VAL A 219 28.26 -19.00 -5.67
C VAL A 219 27.38 -20.20 -5.32
N ARG A 220 26.10 -19.94 -5.03
CA ARG A 220 25.10 -20.96 -4.70
C ARG A 220 23.95 -20.90 -5.69
N HIS A 221 23.55 -22.08 -6.17
CA HIS A 221 22.34 -22.25 -6.97
C HIS A 221 21.26 -22.87 -6.07
N ALA A 222 20.06 -22.30 -6.09
CA ALA A 222 18.94 -22.82 -5.32
C ALA A 222 17.67 -22.81 -6.18
N THR A 223 16.96 -23.94 -6.23
CA THR A 223 15.63 -24.01 -6.83
C THR A 223 14.62 -24.11 -5.71
N LEU A 224 13.82 -23.06 -5.52
CA LEU A 224 12.86 -22.97 -4.44
C LEU A 224 11.46 -23.24 -4.95
N ARG A 225 10.65 -23.93 -4.15
CA ARG A 225 9.21 -24.09 -4.40
C ARG A 225 8.46 -22.96 -3.71
N ARG A 226 7.61 -22.26 -4.45
CA ARG A 226 6.74 -21.22 -3.90
C ARG A 226 5.67 -21.86 -3.02
N THR A 227 5.40 -21.25 -1.88
CA THR A 227 4.37 -21.68 -0.94
C THR A 227 3.69 -20.46 -0.35
N THR A 228 2.58 -20.68 0.36
CA THR A 228 2.00 -19.66 1.24
C THR A 228 2.96 -19.40 2.40
N ILE A 229 3.30 -18.12 2.61
CA ILE A 229 4.18 -17.62 3.66
C ILE A 229 3.38 -16.62 4.49
N ALA A 230 3.35 -16.81 5.81
CA ALA A 230 2.84 -15.80 6.73
C ALA A 230 3.75 -14.57 6.73
N GLU A 231 3.19 -13.37 6.81
CA GLU A 231 3.85 -12.10 7.08
C GLU A 231 3.94 -11.87 8.59
N ASP A 232 4.82 -10.96 9.02
CA ASP A 232 4.84 -10.45 10.39
C ASP A 232 4.30 -9.02 10.34
N PRO A 233 2.98 -8.82 10.49
CA PRO A 233 2.37 -7.50 10.35
C PRO A 233 2.74 -6.57 11.52
N VAL A 234 3.19 -7.13 12.64
CA VAL A 234 3.60 -6.41 13.86
C VAL A 234 5.04 -6.78 14.20
N THR A 235 5.93 -5.78 14.28
CA THR A 235 7.31 -5.98 14.74
C THR A 235 7.65 -5.03 15.88
N VAL A 236 8.36 -5.56 16.88
CA VAL A 236 8.79 -4.80 18.07
C VAL A 236 10.29 -4.55 17.98
N HIS A 237 10.69 -3.31 18.23
CA HIS A 237 12.09 -2.90 18.24
C HIS A 237 12.38 -2.09 19.50
N PRO A 238 13.50 -2.32 20.19
CA PRO A 238 13.96 -1.42 21.25
C PRO A 238 14.15 0.01 20.72
N LEU A 239 13.82 1.00 21.54
CA LEU A 239 13.89 2.42 21.21
C LEU A 239 14.75 3.20 22.21
N GLY A 240 15.94 2.69 22.50
CA GLY A 240 16.76 3.14 23.62
C GLY A 240 16.77 2.06 24.69
N GLU A 241 16.93 2.46 25.95
CA GLU A 241 16.98 1.52 27.08
C GLU A 241 15.58 1.12 27.56
N ASP A 242 14.64 2.07 27.61
CA ASP A 242 13.35 1.85 28.27
C ASP A 242 12.15 1.76 27.31
N ASP A 243 12.20 2.40 26.15
CA ASP A 243 11.05 2.49 25.24
C ASP A 243 11.04 1.41 24.16
N VAL A 244 9.84 1.14 23.61
CA VAL A 244 9.67 0.23 22.46
C VAL A 244 9.01 0.93 21.28
N ARG A 245 9.47 0.58 20.07
CA ARG A 245 8.75 0.88 18.84
C ARG A 245 7.98 -0.36 18.39
N ILE A 246 6.66 -0.25 18.37
CA ILE A 246 5.76 -1.26 17.80
C ILE A 246 5.37 -0.79 16.40
N LYS A 247 5.88 -1.45 15.37
CA LYS A 247 5.55 -1.14 13.98
C LYS A 247 4.44 -2.05 13.49
N VAL A 248 3.38 -1.47 12.95
CA VAL A 248 2.26 -2.20 12.34
C VAL A 248 2.22 -1.87 10.85
N THR A 249 2.53 -2.83 9.99
CA THR A 249 2.59 -2.61 8.54
C THR A 249 1.24 -2.74 7.84
N ALA A 250 0.34 -3.56 8.38
CA ALA A 250 -1.02 -3.76 7.91
C ALA A 250 -1.86 -4.39 9.02
N PHE A 251 -3.18 -4.20 8.98
CA PHE A 251 -4.13 -4.85 9.88
C PHE A 251 -4.63 -6.15 9.26
N THR A 252 -3.83 -7.20 9.36
CA THR A 252 -4.19 -8.55 8.90
C THR A 252 -4.74 -9.39 10.05
N LYS A 253 -5.34 -10.54 9.76
CA LYS A 253 -5.91 -11.44 10.76
C LYS A 253 -4.90 -11.74 11.88
N GLY A 254 -5.30 -11.52 13.13
CA GLY A 254 -4.48 -11.71 14.33
C GLY A 254 -3.51 -10.57 14.67
N SER A 255 -3.37 -9.54 13.81
CA SER A 255 -2.47 -8.42 14.07
C SER A 255 -2.89 -7.59 15.29
N GLY A 256 -4.20 -7.46 15.57
CA GLY A 256 -4.69 -6.75 16.76
C GLY A 256 -4.25 -7.45 18.05
N ALA A 257 -4.35 -8.78 18.09
CA ALA A 257 -3.85 -9.58 19.21
C ALA A 257 -2.32 -9.47 19.36
N GLN A 258 -1.58 -9.44 18.25
CA GLN A 258 -0.13 -9.22 18.27
C GLN A 258 0.24 -7.83 18.81
N VAL A 259 -0.52 -6.78 18.48
CA VAL A 259 -0.33 -5.44 19.07
C VAL A 259 -0.59 -5.48 20.57
N ARG A 260 -1.71 -6.08 21.02
CA ARG A 260 -2.00 -6.23 22.45
C ARG A 260 -0.88 -6.96 23.19
N ALA A 261 -0.39 -8.06 22.62
CA ALA A 261 0.74 -8.79 23.19
C ALA A 261 2.03 -7.95 23.20
N ALA A 262 2.32 -7.21 22.13
CA ALA A 262 3.50 -6.35 22.07
C ALA A 262 3.47 -5.23 23.13
N VAL A 263 2.30 -4.65 23.39
CA VAL A 263 2.12 -3.68 24.48
C VAL A 263 2.26 -4.38 25.83
N SER A 264 1.58 -5.50 26.07
CA SER A 264 1.65 -6.18 27.38
C SER A 264 3.05 -6.68 27.75
N HIS A 265 3.87 -7.04 26.75
CA HIS A 265 5.24 -7.52 26.95
C HIS A 265 6.30 -6.41 26.94
N ALA A 266 5.93 -5.15 26.67
CA ALA A 266 6.92 -4.09 26.80
C ALA A 266 7.33 -3.94 28.28
N PRO A 267 8.57 -3.49 28.54
CA PRO A 267 9.06 -3.32 29.91
C PRO A 267 8.11 -2.46 30.76
N PRO A 268 7.99 -2.73 32.07
CA PRO A 268 7.24 -1.87 32.98
C PRO A 268 7.74 -0.42 32.87
N GLY A 269 6.80 0.53 32.72
CA GLY A 269 7.11 1.95 32.54
C GLY A 269 7.51 2.36 31.12
N ALA A 270 7.84 1.44 30.22
CA ALA A 270 8.25 1.73 28.85
C ALA A 270 7.22 2.59 28.10
N GLY A 271 7.65 3.65 27.43
CA GLY A 271 6.84 4.33 26.44
C GLY A 271 6.69 3.49 25.16
N VAL A 272 5.58 3.68 24.45
CA VAL A 272 5.31 3.04 23.15
C VAL A 272 5.31 4.07 22.04
N LEU A 273 6.23 3.89 21.09
CA LEU A 273 6.15 4.50 19.77
C LEU A 273 5.42 3.56 18.81
N LEU A 274 4.14 3.83 18.56
CA LEU A 274 3.31 3.09 17.61
C LEU A 274 3.56 3.61 16.18
N ASP A 275 4.33 2.87 15.37
CA ASP A 275 4.70 3.25 14.01
C ASP A 275 3.69 2.69 12.98
N LEU A 276 2.83 3.56 12.46
CA LEU A 276 1.79 3.28 11.47
C LEU A 276 2.14 3.85 10.08
N ARG A 277 3.38 4.31 9.88
CA ARG A 277 3.83 4.87 8.60
C ARG A 277 3.77 3.85 7.47
N GLY A 278 3.18 4.24 6.36
CA GLY A 278 2.95 3.40 5.19
C GLY A 278 1.97 2.25 5.41
N ASN A 279 1.21 2.24 6.51
CA ASN A 279 0.17 1.25 6.77
C ASN A 279 -1.11 1.63 6.02
N ALA A 280 -1.42 0.88 4.97
CA ALA A 280 -2.57 1.14 4.11
C ALA A 280 -3.93 0.74 4.75
N GLY A 281 -3.93 0.26 6.00
CA GLY A 281 -5.11 -0.24 6.70
C GLY A 281 -5.18 -1.76 6.69
N GLY A 282 -6.39 -2.28 6.44
CA GLY A 282 -6.70 -3.71 6.51
C GLY A 282 -8.03 -3.93 7.23
N LEU A 283 -8.12 -5.03 7.98
CA LEU A 283 -9.29 -5.40 8.74
C LEU A 283 -9.55 -4.40 9.87
N VAL A 284 -10.72 -3.77 9.82
CA VAL A 284 -11.16 -2.78 10.81
C VAL A 284 -11.36 -3.40 12.20
N THR A 285 -11.76 -4.68 12.25
CA THR A 285 -11.85 -5.43 13.51
C THR A 285 -10.47 -5.54 14.18
N GLU A 286 -9.42 -5.82 13.42
CA GLU A 286 -8.05 -5.92 13.94
C GLU A 286 -7.52 -4.56 14.43
N ALA A 287 -7.84 -3.48 13.74
CA ALA A 287 -7.52 -2.12 14.21
C ALA A 287 -8.30 -1.77 15.50
N THR A 288 -9.54 -2.21 15.63
CA THR A 288 -10.35 -2.03 16.86
C THR A 288 -9.76 -2.83 18.01
N THR A 289 -9.35 -4.07 17.78
CA THR A 289 -8.63 -4.89 18.76
C THR A 289 -7.27 -4.29 19.14
N ALA A 290 -6.54 -3.71 18.18
CA ALA A 290 -5.30 -2.99 18.46
C ALA A 290 -5.54 -1.73 19.31
N ALA A 291 -6.65 -1.00 19.10
CA ALA A 291 -7.03 0.14 19.92
C ALA A 291 -7.23 -0.27 21.39
N ALA A 292 -7.82 -1.44 21.63
CA ALA A 292 -7.99 -2.03 22.95
C ALA A 292 -6.65 -2.39 23.66
N ALA A 293 -5.50 -2.32 22.98
CA ALA A 293 -4.21 -2.41 23.66
C ALA A 293 -3.90 -1.16 24.49
N PHE A 294 -4.47 -0.02 24.11
CA PHE A 294 -4.16 1.31 24.65
C PHE A 294 -5.35 1.96 25.36
N LEU A 295 -6.53 1.32 25.32
CA LEU A 295 -7.78 1.87 25.84
C LEU A 295 -8.43 0.84 26.76
N ASP A 296 -8.92 1.27 27.92
CA ASP A 296 -9.79 0.44 28.78
C ASP A 296 -11.27 0.53 28.34
N GLY A 297 -11.52 0.14 27.09
CA GLY A 297 -12.82 0.20 26.45
C GLY A 297 -13.24 1.58 25.91
N GLY A 298 -14.50 1.65 25.48
CA GLY A 298 -15.11 2.86 24.90
C GLY A 298 -15.08 2.89 23.37
N LEU A 299 -15.66 3.95 22.81
CA LEU A 299 -15.85 4.12 21.37
C LEU A 299 -14.51 4.29 20.64
N VAL A 300 -14.32 3.52 19.58
CA VAL A 300 -13.17 3.61 18.66
C VAL A 300 -13.59 4.32 17.37
N ALA A 301 -14.73 3.96 16.80
CA ALA A 301 -15.29 4.63 15.62
C ALA A 301 -16.76 4.31 15.44
N THR A 302 -17.47 5.15 14.71
CA THR A 302 -18.78 4.81 14.14
C THR A 302 -18.68 4.69 12.63
N TYR A 303 -19.60 3.95 12.04
CA TYR A 303 -19.80 3.93 10.59
C TYR A 303 -21.28 3.74 10.26
N ASP A 304 -21.73 4.33 9.17
CA ASP A 304 -23.07 4.08 8.65
C ASP A 304 -23.07 2.90 7.67
N VAL A 305 -24.08 2.05 7.75
CA VAL A 305 -24.44 1.13 6.66
C VAL A 305 -25.94 1.17 6.48
N ARG A 306 -26.42 1.58 5.30
CA ARG A 306 -27.86 1.64 5.00
C ARG A 306 -28.66 2.50 6.01
N GLY A 307 -28.10 3.62 6.48
CA GLY A 307 -28.75 4.54 7.40
C GLY A 307 -28.78 4.03 8.84
N SER A 308 -28.17 2.87 9.07
CA SER A 308 -27.97 2.29 10.39
C SER A 308 -26.55 2.59 10.85
N GLU A 309 -26.44 3.49 11.84
CA GLU A 309 -25.19 3.71 12.53
C GLU A 309 -24.75 2.42 13.26
N ARG A 310 -23.47 2.12 13.12
CA ARG A 310 -22.77 1.02 13.78
C ARG A 310 -21.60 1.60 14.55
N SER A 311 -21.37 1.07 15.75
CA SER A 311 -20.32 1.56 16.63
C SER A 311 -19.34 0.44 16.95
N LEU A 312 -18.06 0.75 16.79
CA LEU A 312 -16.94 -0.12 17.12
C LEU A 312 -16.36 0.31 18.46
N HIS A 313 -16.24 -0.63 19.39
CA HIS A 313 -15.77 -0.37 20.74
C HIS A 313 -14.52 -1.18 21.03
N ALA A 314 -13.60 -0.58 21.78
CA ALA A 314 -12.48 -1.29 22.36
C ALA A 314 -13.00 -2.23 23.45
N GLU A 315 -12.38 -3.40 23.57
CA GLU A 315 -12.53 -4.26 24.74
C GLU A 315 -11.87 -3.61 25.96
N ARG A 316 -12.33 -3.96 27.17
CA ARG A 316 -11.67 -3.57 28.43
C ARG A 316 -10.38 -4.37 28.67
N GLY A 317 -9.52 -3.87 29.55
CA GLY A 317 -8.27 -4.47 29.96
C GLY A 317 -7.06 -4.03 29.13
N GLY A 318 -7.13 -2.87 28.47
CA GLY A 318 -6.00 -2.22 27.82
C GLY A 318 -5.15 -1.38 28.77
N ASP A 319 -3.93 -1.02 28.35
CA ASP A 319 -3.05 -0.12 29.11
C ASP A 319 -3.33 1.35 28.73
N ASP A 320 -4.16 2.00 29.53
CA ASP A 320 -4.59 3.38 29.33
C ASP A 320 -3.70 4.42 30.03
N HIS A 321 -2.64 3.99 30.72
CA HIS A 321 -1.74 4.88 31.46
C HIS A 321 -0.39 5.09 30.78
N ARG A 322 0.12 4.10 30.06
CA ARG A 322 1.44 4.15 29.42
C ARG A 322 1.64 5.35 28.48
N PRO A 323 2.83 5.94 28.36
CA PRO A 323 3.07 6.96 27.35
C PRO A 323 2.97 6.38 25.94
N VAL A 324 2.17 7.01 25.06
CA VAL A 324 2.01 6.56 23.67
C VAL A 324 2.20 7.73 22.72
N VAL A 325 3.04 7.53 21.71
CA VAL A 325 3.14 8.39 20.54
C VAL A 325 2.81 7.57 19.30
N ALA A 326 1.85 8.04 18.50
CA ALA A 326 1.51 7.44 17.21
C ALA A 326 2.26 8.15 16.09
N LEU A 327 3.06 7.42 15.33
CA LEU A 327 3.85 7.93 14.21
C LEU A 327 3.15 7.59 12.89
N VAL A 328 2.78 8.62 12.13
CA VAL A 328 1.98 8.49 10.91
C VAL A 328 2.62 9.19 9.72
N ASP A 329 2.20 8.82 8.51
CA ASP A 329 2.54 9.54 7.28
C ASP A 329 1.39 9.54 6.27
N SER A 330 1.61 10.11 5.09
CA SER A 330 0.63 10.13 4.00
C SER A 330 0.27 8.74 3.45
N GLY A 331 1.00 7.69 3.84
CA GLY A 331 0.69 6.30 3.53
C GLY A 331 -0.14 5.60 4.61
N THR A 332 -0.33 6.21 5.79
CA THR A 332 -1.29 5.77 6.80
C THR A 332 -2.71 5.97 6.28
N MET A 333 -3.50 4.89 6.20
CA MET A 333 -4.80 4.89 5.52
C MET A 333 -5.85 4.02 6.22
N SER A 334 -7.14 4.36 6.08
CA SER A 334 -8.28 3.50 6.42
C SER A 334 -8.26 3.00 7.87
N ALA A 335 -8.25 1.69 8.12
CA ALA A 335 -8.22 1.12 9.48
C ALA A 335 -7.09 1.69 10.36
N ALA A 336 -5.95 2.08 9.76
CA ALA A 336 -4.86 2.75 10.47
C ALA A 336 -5.21 4.20 10.87
N GLU A 337 -5.96 4.93 10.03
CA GLU A 337 -6.49 6.25 10.36
C GLU A 337 -7.56 6.17 11.44
N LEU A 338 -8.37 5.12 11.42
CA LEU A 338 -9.37 4.83 12.44
C LEU A 338 -8.72 4.63 13.82
N LEU A 339 -7.69 3.77 13.91
CA LEU A 339 -6.91 3.61 15.15
C LEU A 339 -6.28 4.93 15.59
N THR A 340 -5.62 5.65 14.66
CA THR A 340 -4.95 6.92 14.95
C THR A 340 -5.95 7.95 15.49
N GLY A 341 -7.09 8.13 14.81
CA GLY A 341 -8.13 9.07 15.20
C GLY A 341 -8.77 8.72 16.53
N ALA A 342 -8.99 7.43 16.82
CA ALA A 342 -9.50 6.97 18.10
C ALA A 342 -8.57 7.30 19.26
N LEU A 343 -7.26 7.04 19.09
CA LEU A 343 -6.27 7.36 20.11
C LEU A 343 -6.10 8.88 20.28
N GLN A 344 -6.12 9.64 19.20
CA GLN A 344 -6.00 11.10 19.24
C GLN A 344 -7.22 11.75 19.92
N ASP A 345 -8.44 11.41 19.49
CA ASP A 345 -9.69 12.02 20.02
C ASP A 345 -9.88 11.75 21.51
N ARG A 346 -9.36 10.62 21.97
CA ARG A 346 -9.44 10.21 23.38
C ARG A 346 -8.28 10.73 24.21
N GLY A 347 -7.40 11.58 23.64
CA GLY A 347 -6.21 12.10 24.31
C GLY A 347 -5.22 11.01 24.71
N ARG A 348 -5.29 9.83 24.06
CA ARG A 348 -4.55 8.65 24.47
C ARG A 348 -3.14 8.61 23.90
N ALA A 349 -2.95 9.14 22.69
CA ALA A 349 -1.65 9.23 22.05
C ALA A 349 -1.45 10.60 21.43
N VAL A 350 -0.21 11.10 21.49
CA VAL A 350 0.21 12.24 20.67
C VAL A 350 0.53 11.73 19.27
N VAL A 351 -0.11 12.28 18.25
CA VAL A 351 0.11 11.93 16.84
C VAL A 351 1.20 12.82 16.25
N VAL A 352 2.25 12.20 15.73
CA VAL A 352 3.41 12.89 15.15
C VAL A 352 3.62 12.40 13.71
N GLY A 353 3.94 13.31 12.79
CA GLY A 353 4.29 12.93 11.41
C GLY A 353 3.69 13.85 10.36
N THR A 354 3.11 13.30 9.31
CA THR A 354 2.38 14.10 8.29
C THR A 354 0.92 13.69 8.23
N ARG A 355 0.07 14.56 7.68
CA ARG A 355 -1.33 14.24 7.43
C ARG A 355 -1.48 12.89 6.73
N THR A 356 -2.42 12.09 7.22
CA THR A 356 -2.72 10.76 6.67
C THR A 356 -3.51 10.85 5.38
N PHE A 357 -3.77 9.69 4.75
CA PHE A 357 -4.26 9.61 3.38
C PHE A 357 -5.69 10.15 3.17
N GLY A 358 -6.59 9.92 4.13
CA GLY A 358 -7.98 10.36 4.08
C GLY A 358 -8.93 9.39 3.37
N LYS A 359 -8.79 8.08 3.62
CA LYS A 359 -9.79 7.08 3.22
C LYS A 359 -10.70 6.80 4.42
N GLY A 360 -11.89 7.43 4.41
CA GLY A 360 -12.90 7.27 5.45
C GLY A 360 -14.05 6.34 5.07
N SER A 361 -14.03 5.73 3.89
CA SER A 361 -15.09 4.83 3.43
C SER A 361 -14.98 3.42 3.99
N VAL A 362 -16.14 2.79 4.21
CA VAL A 362 -16.29 1.36 4.50
C VAL A 362 -16.63 0.65 3.21
N GLN A 363 -15.89 -0.40 2.86
CA GLN A 363 -16.26 -1.29 1.77
C GLN A 363 -16.81 -2.62 2.29
N LEU A 364 -17.78 -3.19 1.57
CA LEU A 364 -18.24 -4.56 1.81
C LEU A 364 -18.15 -5.40 0.54
N PRO A 365 -17.52 -6.60 0.61
CA PRO A 365 -17.51 -7.53 -0.52
C PRO A 365 -18.90 -8.14 -0.73
N SER A 366 -19.32 -8.22 -2.00
CA SER A 366 -20.56 -8.85 -2.45
C SER A 366 -20.21 -9.85 -3.56
N ARG A 367 -20.50 -11.14 -3.35
CA ARG A 367 -20.25 -12.17 -4.37
C ARG A 367 -21.26 -12.05 -5.51
N LEU A 368 -20.77 -12.15 -6.75
CA LEU A 368 -21.56 -12.07 -7.97
C LEU A 368 -21.83 -13.49 -8.54
N PRO A 369 -22.80 -13.66 -9.46
CA PRO A 369 -23.18 -14.96 -9.99
C PRO A 369 -22.06 -15.75 -10.69
N ASP A 370 -21.08 -15.04 -11.26
CA ASP A 370 -19.92 -15.63 -11.93
C ASP A 370 -18.78 -15.98 -10.96
N GLY A 371 -19.00 -15.82 -9.65
CA GLY A 371 -18.03 -16.07 -8.59
C GLY A 371 -17.05 -14.92 -8.34
N SER A 372 -17.10 -13.86 -9.14
CA SER A 372 -16.36 -12.62 -8.87
C SER A 372 -16.93 -11.90 -7.65
N VAL A 373 -16.20 -10.90 -7.16
CA VAL A 373 -16.56 -10.15 -5.96
C VAL A 373 -16.48 -8.66 -6.21
N ALA A 374 -17.59 -7.96 -5.96
CA ALA A 374 -17.62 -6.49 -5.93
C ALA A 374 -17.41 -6.00 -4.49
N GLU A 375 -16.33 -5.25 -4.28
CA GLU A 375 -16.03 -4.54 -3.03
C GLU A 375 -16.50 -3.09 -3.20
N LEU A 376 -17.68 -2.77 -2.64
CA LEU A 376 -18.36 -1.49 -2.86
C LEU A 376 -18.39 -0.66 -1.58
N THR A 377 -18.30 0.66 -1.72
CA THR A 377 -18.48 1.58 -0.59
C THR A 377 -19.92 1.52 -0.10
N VAL A 378 -20.10 1.26 1.20
CA VAL A 378 -21.42 1.15 1.85
C VAL A 378 -21.70 2.21 2.90
N GLY A 379 -20.69 3.05 3.18
CA GLY A 379 -20.80 4.16 4.12
C GLY A 379 -19.43 4.68 4.54
N HIS A 380 -19.40 5.44 5.62
CA HIS A 380 -18.23 6.22 6.02
C HIS A 380 -17.99 6.13 7.53
N TYR A 381 -16.73 6.03 7.91
CA TYR A 381 -16.24 6.09 9.28
C TYR A 381 -16.24 7.51 9.82
N SER A 382 -16.57 7.62 11.11
CA SER A 382 -16.32 8.80 11.93
C SER A 382 -15.49 8.40 13.16
N THR A 383 -14.57 9.27 13.54
CA THR A 383 -13.78 9.10 14.78
C THR A 383 -14.66 9.38 16.02
N PRO A 384 -14.21 9.09 17.26
CA PRO A 384 -15.01 9.30 18.46
C PRO A 384 -15.49 10.75 18.67
N ALA A 385 -14.73 11.75 18.20
CA ALA A 385 -15.14 13.16 18.20
C ALA A 385 -16.03 13.56 16.99
N GLY A 386 -16.49 12.59 16.19
CA GLY A 386 -17.34 12.82 15.02
C GLY A 386 -16.61 13.31 13.77
N ARG A 387 -15.28 13.21 13.71
CA ARG A 387 -14.51 13.68 12.53
C ARG A 387 -14.64 12.67 11.39
N ARG A 388 -15.02 13.17 10.20
CA ARG A 388 -15.00 12.40 8.95
C ARG A 388 -13.61 12.44 8.31
N LEU A 389 -13.14 11.28 7.86
CA LEU A 389 -11.79 11.10 7.32
C LEU A 389 -11.69 11.37 5.82
N ASP A 390 -12.78 11.20 5.06
CA ASP A 390 -12.71 11.23 3.58
C ASP A 390 -12.18 12.55 3.02
N GLY A 391 -11.09 12.43 2.26
CA GLY A 391 -10.39 13.56 1.63
C GLY A 391 -9.63 14.47 2.61
N LYS A 392 -9.71 14.22 3.91
CA LYS A 392 -9.08 15.03 4.97
C LYS A 392 -7.97 14.28 5.71
N GLY A 393 -8.21 13.01 6.04
CA GLY A 393 -7.36 12.22 6.93
C GLY A 393 -7.33 12.76 8.35
N ILE A 394 -6.36 12.26 9.12
CA ILE A 394 -5.97 12.73 10.44
C ILE A 394 -4.82 13.71 10.28
N THR A 395 -5.01 14.93 10.81
CA THR A 395 -3.94 15.89 10.99
C THR A 395 -3.17 15.53 12.27
N PRO A 396 -1.84 15.36 12.23
CA PRO A 396 -1.05 15.07 13.42
C PRO A 396 -1.09 16.24 14.41
N ASP A 397 -0.97 15.96 15.70
CA ASP A 397 -0.80 17.00 16.73
C ASP A 397 0.51 17.77 16.55
N LEU A 398 1.52 17.08 16.00
CA LEU A 398 2.81 17.66 15.66
C LEU A 398 3.26 17.24 14.26
N GLU A 399 3.28 18.20 13.34
CA GLU A 399 3.82 18.00 12.01
C GLU A 399 5.34 17.78 12.04
N ALA A 400 5.80 16.74 11.35
CA ALA A 400 7.19 16.35 11.25
C ALA A 400 7.47 15.69 9.88
N PRO A 401 7.60 16.46 8.78
CA PRO A 401 7.86 15.93 7.44
C PRO A 401 9.27 15.34 7.29
N VAL A 402 10.19 15.76 8.15
CA VAL A 402 11.57 15.26 8.21
C VAL A 402 11.88 14.77 9.62
N ALA A 403 12.71 13.73 9.73
CA ALA A 403 13.13 13.16 11.01
C ALA A 403 11.96 12.83 11.97
N ALA A 404 10.79 12.45 11.44
CA ALA A 404 9.56 12.23 12.20
C ALA A 404 9.75 11.30 13.41
N GLN A 405 10.50 10.22 13.24
CA GLN A 405 10.81 9.30 14.33
C GLN A 405 11.65 9.94 15.43
N ALA A 406 12.64 10.78 15.09
CA ALA A 406 13.44 11.49 16.10
C ALA A 406 12.56 12.48 16.88
N ARG A 407 11.69 13.22 16.18
CA ARG A 407 10.73 14.13 16.82
C ARG A 407 9.77 13.37 17.74
N ALA A 408 9.24 12.24 17.28
CA ALA A 408 8.33 11.40 18.07
C ALA A 408 9.00 10.84 19.32
N ARG A 409 10.29 10.49 19.27
CA ARG A 409 11.06 10.09 20.46
C ARG A 409 11.20 11.22 21.46
N THR A 410 11.47 12.45 21.00
CA THR A 410 11.54 13.62 21.88
C THR A 410 10.20 13.87 22.57
N VAL A 411 9.08 13.75 21.84
CA VAL A 411 7.73 13.84 22.43
C VAL A 411 7.53 12.75 23.47
N LEU A 412 7.83 11.49 23.13
CA LEU A 412 7.64 10.34 24.02
C LEU A 412 8.42 10.52 25.34
N SER A 413 9.68 10.96 25.26
CA SER A 413 10.50 11.25 26.46
C SER A 413 9.94 12.37 27.34
N GLY A 414 9.16 13.29 26.76
CA GLY A 414 8.54 14.40 27.48
C GLY A 414 7.20 14.06 28.13
N LEU A 415 6.55 12.95 27.75
CA LEU A 415 5.29 12.51 28.35
C LEU A 415 5.48 11.96 29.78
N GLY A 416 6.72 11.63 30.17
CA GLY A 416 7.07 11.09 31.49
C GLY A 416 6.57 9.66 31.69
N HIS A 417 7.10 8.94 32.67
CA HIS A 417 6.54 7.65 33.07
C HIS A 417 5.25 7.87 33.88
N PRO A 418 4.29 6.93 33.85
CA PRO A 418 3.11 7.00 34.72
C PRO A 418 3.59 7.13 36.18
N SER A 419 3.15 8.19 36.85
CA SER A 419 3.49 8.49 38.26
C SER A 419 2.84 7.52 39.23
#